data_AF-Q8PUN3-F1
#
_entry.id   AF-Q8PUN3-F1
#
_cell.length_a   1.000
_cell.length_b   1.000
_cell.length_c   1.000
_cell.angle_alpha   90.00
_cell.angle_beta   90.00
_cell.angle_gamma   90.00
#
_symmetry.space_group_name_H-M   'P 1'
#
loop_
_entity.id
_entity.type
_entity.pdbx_description
1 polymer ?
#
loop_
_entity_poly.entity_id
_entity_poly.type
_entity_poly.pdbx_seq_one_letter_code
_entity_poly.pdbx_strand_id
1 'polypeptide(L)'
;MKMKMKISLVIHGPEVIDSGETKIVLEKLSCLGEVKAELGGTMGKTAVIDAGLEGIIDTGRHLKPSVCIESFFETADLICLLNRGKTLETGKIFGAKVAARLKDPEKKPLVQIESPGCSCGKLIPLNKKAESFIEKLSETLRVPAENPLIFHNPVSIETCEKTGITRIIREISGVLQGENIFVNGIVIGKASSSKIRIISEKGFITAIEGGEIKEHGLEKLHNYEKRDPVDLAGAWIKSGDIRRSSPSRPDVREQNSSAVKSYFISGDRAGSIIPGKVVLIDHEAEKSYELSAGAELVVTVGDDTTAIAGDVLYRLGIPIIGITDGDCDNVTCEPKTFSGSIILRLEPGNDDIVGMRIKKELLKGQNSAVFEDLLAFKEEVLKLAEPSIEAVFKY
;
A
#
# COMPACT_ATOMS: atom_id res chain seq x y z
N MET A 1 -37.78 -7.15 -20.37
CA MET A 1 -36.90 -6.33 -19.50
C MET A 1 -35.60 -6.09 -20.26
N LYS A 2 -35.23 -4.86 -20.61
CA LYS A 2 -33.87 -4.59 -21.12
C LYS A 2 -32.90 -4.96 -20.00
N MET A 3 -31.95 -5.87 -20.25
CA MET A 3 -30.91 -6.17 -19.26
C MET A 3 -30.17 -4.87 -18.96
N LYS A 4 -30.04 -4.53 -17.68
CA LYS A 4 -29.19 -3.41 -17.26
C LYS A 4 -27.74 -3.77 -17.60
N MET A 5 -27.02 -2.81 -18.14
CA MET A 5 -25.59 -2.93 -18.43
C MET A 5 -24.82 -3.26 -17.15
N LYS A 6 -23.91 -4.23 -17.20
CA LYS A 6 -23.05 -4.58 -16.07
C LYS A 6 -21.75 -3.80 -16.13
N ILE A 7 -21.49 -3.00 -15.10
CA ILE A 7 -20.34 -2.12 -15.00
C ILE A 7 -19.46 -2.61 -13.85
N SER A 8 -18.20 -2.89 -14.12
CA SER A 8 -17.21 -3.16 -13.08
C SER A 8 -16.34 -1.94 -12.85
N LEU A 9 -16.26 -1.47 -11.61
CA LEU A 9 -15.45 -0.33 -11.20
C LEU A 9 -14.25 -0.82 -10.38
N VAL A 10 -13.05 -0.74 -10.96
CA VAL A 10 -11.80 -1.04 -10.26
C VAL A 10 -11.25 0.26 -9.70
N ILE A 11 -11.10 0.35 -8.38
CA ILE A 11 -10.69 1.57 -7.69
C ILE A 11 -9.23 1.43 -7.25
N HIS A 12 -8.40 2.43 -7.54
CA HIS A 12 -6.99 2.41 -7.17
C HIS A 12 -6.60 3.64 -6.34
N GLY A 13 -5.85 3.37 -5.28
CA GLY A 13 -5.28 4.38 -4.39
C GLY A 13 -6.28 4.92 -3.35
N PRO A 14 -5.82 5.31 -2.16
CA PRO A 14 -6.66 5.92 -1.15
C PRO A 14 -7.22 7.30 -1.56
N GLU A 15 -6.53 8.04 -2.42
CA GLU A 15 -6.78 9.47 -2.64
C GLU A 15 -8.12 9.76 -3.34
N VAL A 16 -8.57 8.86 -4.21
CA VAL A 16 -9.88 8.99 -4.88
C VAL A 16 -11.04 8.60 -3.95
N ILE A 17 -10.75 7.90 -2.87
CA ILE A 17 -11.71 7.52 -1.83
C ILE A 17 -11.78 8.65 -0.80
N ASP A 18 -10.62 9.09 -0.30
CA ASP A 18 -10.50 10.18 0.69
C ASP A 18 -11.09 11.51 0.18
N SER A 19 -11.06 11.75 -1.12
CA SER A 19 -11.68 12.93 -1.76
C SER A 19 -13.21 12.89 -1.78
N GLY A 20 -13.82 11.74 -1.48
CA GLY A 20 -15.26 11.50 -1.64
C GLY A 20 -15.72 11.27 -3.08
N GLU A 21 -14.83 11.37 -4.06
CA GLU A 21 -15.17 11.23 -5.48
C GLU A 21 -15.67 9.83 -5.84
N THR A 22 -15.13 8.81 -5.17
CA THR A 22 -15.55 7.41 -5.35
C THR A 22 -17.05 7.24 -5.18
N LYS A 23 -17.64 7.83 -4.15
CA LYS A 23 -19.08 7.75 -3.89
C LYS A 23 -19.89 8.42 -5.01
N ILE A 24 -19.46 9.61 -5.45
CA ILE A 24 -20.10 10.35 -6.54
C ILE A 24 -20.05 9.56 -7.85
N VAL A 25 -18.93 8.93 -8.16
CA VAL A 25 -18.76 8.10 -9.37
C VAL A 25 -19.66 6.86 -9.30
N LEU A 26 -19.71 6.17 -8.15
CA LEU A 26 -20.59 5.01 -7.94
C LEU A 26 -22.07 5.37 -8.14
N GLU A 27 -22.53 6.47 -7.55
CA GLU A 27 -23.90 6.97 -7.70
C GLU A 27 -24.23 7.25 -9.17
N LYS A 28 -23.35 7.97 -9.88
CA LYS A 28 -23.55 8.32 -11.30
C LYS A 28 -23.51 7.11 -12.23
N LEU A 29 -22.59 6.16 -12.02
CA LEU A 29 -22.52 4.93 -12.81
C LEU A 29 -23.73 4.02 -12.56
N SER A 30 -24.30 4.03 -11.35
CA SER A 30 -25.51 3.27 -11.02
C SER A 30 -26.75 3.72 -11.81
N CYS A 31 -26.75 4.96 -12.32
CA CYS A 31 -27.77 5.44 -13.25
C CYS A 31 -27.67 4.77 -14.64
N LEU A 32 -26.50 4.24 -14.99
CA LEU A 32 -26.25 3.60 -16.30
C LEU A 32 -26.46 2.09 -16.28
N GLY A 33 -26.26 1.44 -15.13
CA GLY A 33 -26.18 0.00 -15.04
C GLY A 33 -26.07 -0.54 -13.62
N GLU A 34 -25.90 -1.85 -13.51
CA GLU A 34 -25.53 -2.52 -12.26
C GLU A 34 -24.02 -2.37 -12.06
N VAL A 35 -23.61 -1.77 -10.95
CA VAL A 35 -22.20 -1.50 -10.65
C VAL A 35 -21.67 -2.48 -9.62
N LYS A 36 -20.54 -3.13 -9.91
CA LYS A 36 -19.75 -3.88 -8.95
C LYS A 36 -18.40 -3.19 -8.76
N ALA A 37 -18.03 -2.88 -7.52
CA ALA A 37 -16.80 -2.19 -7.22
C ALA A 37 -15.82 -3.08 -6.46
N GLU A 38 -14.55 -3.07 -6.88
CA GLU A 38 -13.47 -3.81 -6.23
C GLU A 38 -12.24 -2.90 -6.11
N LEU A 39 -11.55 -3.01 -4.97
CA LEU A 39 -10.34 -2.25 -4.70
C LEU A 39 -9.08 -2.96 -5.24
N GLY A 40 -8.22 -2.22 -5.93
CA GLY A 40 -6.86 -2.63 -6.27
C GLY A 40 -5.81 -1.98 -5.36
N GLY A 41 -5.18 -2.77 -4.48
CA GLY A 41 -4.05 -2.38 -3.61
C GLY A 41 -4.38 -2.27 -2.11
N THR A 42 -3.35 -2.26 -1.25
CA THR A 42 -3.54 -2.31 0.23
C THR A 42 -4.11 -1.03 0.81
N MET A 43 -3.49 0.11 0.53
CA MET A 43 -3.78 1.35 1.27
C MET A 43 -5.16 1.93 0.97
N GLY A 44 -5.71 1.60 -0.19
CA GLY A 44 -7.09 1.93 -0.49
C GLY A 44 -8.06 1.30 0.51
N LYS A 45 -7.72 0.15 1.13
CA LYS A 45 -8.59 -0.53 2.10
C LYS A 45 -8.74 0.30 3.36
N THR A 46 -7.67 0.93 3.80
CA THR A 46 -7.70 1.90 4.91
C THR A 46 -8.63 3.06 4.59
N ALA A 47 -8.57 3.60 3.37
CA ALA A 47 -9.48 4.66 2.94
C ALA A 47 -10.94 4.18 2.81
N VAL A 48 -11.18 2.96 2.34
CA VAL A 48 -12.54 2.35 2.29
C VAL A 48 -13.13 2.27 3.69
N ILE A 49 -12.35 1.79 4.67
CA ILE A 49 -12.79 1.68 6.08
C ILE A 49 -13.07 3.07 6.66
N ASP A 50 -12.15 4.02 6.47
CA ASP A 50 -12.32 5.40 6.97
C ASP A 50 -13.55 6.08 6.37
N ALA A 51 -13.93 5.74 5.13
CA ALA A 51 -15.10 6.26 4.44
C ALA A 51 -16.39 5.44 4.68
N GLY A 52 -16.32 4.33 5.42
CA GLY A 52 -17.48 3.44 5.67
C GLY A 52 -18.03 2.76 4.41
N LEU A 53 -17.17 2.48 3.43
CA LEU A 53 -17.54 1.94 2.11
C LEU A 53 -17.36 0.42 1.96
N GLU A 54 -17.05 -0.31 3.03
CA GLU A 54 -16.77 -1.76 3.00
C GLU A 54 -17.97 -2.60 2.54
N GLY A 55 -19.20 -2.08 2.70
CA GLY A 55 -20.42 -2.72 2.20
C GLY A 55 -20.70 -2.46 0.71
N ILE A 56 -19.93 -1.59 0.08
CA ILE A 56 -20.14 -1.13 -1.31
C ILE A 56 -18.95 -1.54 -2.20
N ILE A 57 -17.73 -1.50 -1.66
CA ILE A 57 -16.49 -1.83 -2.37
C ILE A 57 -15.93 -3.13 -1.81
N ASP A 58 -15.73 -4.13 -2.68
CA ASP A 58 -15.06 -5.36 -2.30
C ASP A 58 -13.57 -5.11 -2.01
N THR A 59 -13.15 -5.43 -0.79
CA THR A 59 -11.76 -5.33 -0.31
C THR A 59 -11.22 -6.68 0.17
N GLY A 60 -11.92 -7.77 -0.16
CA GLY A 60 -11.57 -9.13 0.28
C GLY A 60 -10.36 -9.72 -0.45
N ARG A 61 -9.99 -9.17 -1.61
CA ARG A 61 -8.90 -9.66 -2.44
C ARG A 61 -7.76 -8.65 -2.50
N HIS A 62 -6.54 -9.11 -2.23
CA HIS A 62 -5.33 -8.28 -2.33
C HIS A 62 -4.73 -8.37 -3.73
N LEU A 63 -5.31 -7.66 -4.69
CA LEU A 63 -4.94 -7.79 -6.10
C LEU A 63 -4.42 -6.50 -6.73
N LYS A 64 -3.57 -6.67 -7.75
CA LYS A 64 -3.17 -5.57 -8.64
C LYS A 64 -4.37 -5.15 -9.49
N PRO A 65 -4.50 -3.85 -9.85
CA PRO A 65 -5.59 -3.37 -10.69
C PRO A 65 -5.78 -4.15 -12.00
N SER A 66 -4.68 -4.55 -12.66
CA SER A 66 -4.75 -5.35 -13.89
C SER A 66 -5.39 -6.73 -13.66
N VAL A 67 -5.14 -7.36 -12.51
CA VAL A 67 -5.71 -8.67 -12.16
C VAL A 67 -7.19 -8.54 -11.79
N CYS A 68 -7.58 -7.47 -11.08
CA CYS A 68 -8.99 -7.16 -10.84
C CYS A 68 -9.74 -6.99 -12.17
N ILE A 69 -9.21 -6.17 -13.09
CA ILE A 69 -9.78 -5.94 -14.43
C ILE A 69 -9.96 -7.27 -15.18
N GLU A 70 -8.93 -8.12 -15.22
CA GLU A 70 -9.00 -9.42 -15.90
C GLU A 70 -10.11 -10.31 -15.33
N SER A 71 -10.31 -10.30 -14.01
CA SER A 71 -11.37 -11.11 -13.38
C SER A 71 -12.79 -10.68 -13.76
N PHE A 72 -12.96 -9.44 -14.22
CA PHE A 72 -14.26 -8.93 -14.68
C PHE A 72 -14.55 -9.13 -16.16
N PHE A 73 -13.58 -9.59 -16.96
CA PHE A 73 -13.78 -9.74 -18.41
C PHE A 73 -14.91 -10.70 -18.80
N GLU A 74 -15.24 -11.68 -17.96
CA GLU A 74 -16.34 -12.63 -18.25
C GLU A 74 -17.71 -12.11 -17.81
N THR A 75 -17.74 -11.19 -16.84
CA THR A 75 -19.00 -10.81 -16.16
C THR A 75 -19.49 -9.40 -16.49
N ALA A 76 -18.61 -8.51 -16.93
CA ALA A 76 -18.92 -7.10 -17.16
C ALA A 76 -19.12 -6.78 -18.65
N ASP A 77 -19.94 -5.76 -18.93
CA ASP A 77 -20.11 -5.17 -20.26
C ASP A 77 -19.15 -3.99 -20.48
N LEU A 78 -18.81 -3.28 -19.40
CA LEU A 78 -17.86 -2.16 -19.35
C LEU A 78 -17.04 -2.26 -18.07
N ILE A 79 -15.76 -1.94 -18.18
CA ILE A 79 -14.86 -1.84 -17.03
C ILE A 79 -14.35 -0.41 -16.93
N CYS A 80 -14.45 0.16 -15.73
CA CYS A 80 -13.96 1.48 -15.39
C CYS A 80 -12.80 1.36 -14.40
N LEU A 81 -11.65 1.96 -14.68
CA LEU A 81 -10.54 2.12 -13.75
C LEU A 81 -10.61 3.52 -13.13
N LEU A 82 -10.99 3.61 -11.86
CA LEU A 82 -11.05 4.87 -11.12
C LEU A 82 -9.73 5.12 -10.39
N ASN A 83 -9.13 6.28 -10.64
CA ASN A 83 -7.85 6.66 -10.05
C ASN A 83 -7.78 8.17 -9.79
N ARG A 84 -6.90 8.56 -8.86
CA ARG A 84 -6.50 9.96 -8.63
C ARG A 84 -4.98 10.05 -8.51
N GLY A 85 -4.34 10.30 -9.65
CA GLY A 85 -2.90 10.54 -9.74
C GLY A 85 -2.47 11.82 -9.02
N LYS A 86 -1.17 11.96 -8.78
CA LYS A 86 -0.58 13.20 -8.24
C LYS A 86 -0.79 14.37 -9.19
N THR A 87 -0.65 14.07 -10.48
CA THR A 87 -1.00 14.94 -11.61
C THR A 87 -1.77 14.12 -12.64
N LEU A 88 -2.46 14.80 -13.55
CA LEU A 88 -3.14 14.15 -14.68
C LEU A 88 -2.18 13.27 -15.48
N GLU A 89 -0.96 13.74 -15.76
CA GLU A 89 0.06 12.99 -16.49
C GLU A 89 0.43 11.68 -15.77
N THR A 90 0.66 11.72 -14.45
CA THR A 90 0.95 10.51 -13.66
C THR A 90 -0.20 9.51 -13.71
N GLY A 91 -1.45 10.01 -13.67
CA GLY A 91 -2.65 9.20 -13.79
C GLY A 91 -2.75 8.52 -15.15
N LYS A 92 -2.51 9.25 -16.24
CA LYS A 92 -2.52 8.69 -17.60
C LYS A 92 -1.46 7.59 -17.76
N ILE A 93 -0.25 7.81 -17.26
CA ILE A 93 0.84 6.81 -17.29
C ILE A 93 0.44 5.57 -16.50
N PHE A 94 -0.19 5.74 -15.34
CA PHE A 94 -0.68 4.63 -14.54
C PHE A 94 -1.72 3.78 -15.29
N GLY A 95 -2.75 4.39 -15.87
CA GLY A 95 -3.77 3.65 -16.64
C GLY A 95 -3.19 2.93 -17.85
N ALA A 96 -2.29 3.58 -18.58
CA ALA A 96 -1.56 2.97 -19.69
C ALA A 96 -0.72 1.76 -19.26
N LYS A 97 -0.03 1.86 -18.11
CA LYS A 97 0.74 0.76 -17.48
C LYS A 97 -0.15 -0.40 -17.04
N VAL A 98 -1.35 -0.10 -16.53
CA VAL A 98 -2.33 -1.14 -16.16
C VAL A 98 -2.83 -1.86 -17.42
N ALA A 99 -3.20 -1.11 -18.46
CA ALA A 99 -3.68 -1.68 -19.73
C ALA A 99 -2.62 -2.55 -20.42
N ALA A 100 -1.36 -2.10 -20.45
CA ALA A 100 -0.24 -2.84 -21.04
C ALA A 100 0.08 -4.18 -20.35
N ARG A 101 -0.46 -4.42 -19.14
CA ARG A 101 -0.28 -5.66 -18.38
C ARG A 101 -1.42 -6.65 -18.54
N LEU A 102 -2.49 -6.27 -19.23
CA LEU A 102 -3.62 -7.16 -19.50
C LEU A 102 -3.23 -8.16 -20.59
N LYS A 103 -3.61 -9.43 -20.43
CA LYS A 103 -3.37 -10.47 -21.44
C LYS A 103 -4.17 -10.25 -22.72
N ASP A 104 -5.41 -9.78 -22.57
CA ASP A 104 -6.32 -9.47 -23.68
C ASP A 104 -6.97 -8.10 -23.43
N PRO A 105 -6.24 -7.00 -23.69
CA PRO A 105 -6.71 -5.64 -23.37
C PRO A 105 -7.94 -5.24 -24.20
N GLU A 106 -8.18 -5.86 -25.35
CA GLU A 106 -9.34 -5.58 -26.22
C GLU A 106 -10.54 -6.47 -25.91
N LYS A 107 -10.50 -7.30 -24.86
CA LYS A 107 -11.62 -8.21 -24.54
C LYS A 107 -12.92 -7.47 -24.25
N LYS A 108 -12.86 -6.45 -23.39
CA LYS A 108 -13.99 -5.61 -22.98
C LYS A 108 -13.62 -4.12 -23.04
N PRO A 109 -14.59 -3.22 -23.27
CA PRO A 109 -14.37 -1.77 -23.15
C PRO A 109 -13.75 -1.42 -21.80
N LEU A 110 -12.62 -0.69 -21.82
CA LEU A 110 -11.89 -0.28 -20.63
C LEU A 110 -11.67 1.24 -20.64
N VAL A 111 -12.27 1.93 -19.68
CA VAL A 111 -12.17 3.39 -19.53
C VAL A 111 -11.49 3.72 -18.20
N GLN A 112 -10.50 4.61 -18.22
CA GLN A 112 -10.00 5.22 -17.00
C GLN A 112 -10.80 6.48 -16.68
N ILE A 113 -11.19 6.62 -15.43
CA ILE A 113 -11.78 7.81 -14.82
C ILE A 113 -10.69 8.42 -13.93
N GLU A 114 -10.03 9.46 -14.43
CA GLU A 114 -8.90 10.09 -13.76
C GLU A 114 -9.33 11.39 -13.07
N SER A 115 -9.17 11.44 -11.74
CA SER A 115 -9.41 12.63 -10.91
C SER A 115 -10.75 13.34 -11.20
N PRO A 116 -11.91 12.65 -11.15
CA PRO A 116 -13.18 13.13 -11.72
C PRO A 116 -13.81 14.35 -11.03
N GLY A 117 -13.38 14.73 -9.82
CA GLY A 117 -13.81 15.94 -9.13
C GLY A 117 -12.81 17.10 -9.25
N CYS A 118 -11.68 16.91 -9.92
CA CYS A 118 -10.74 17.98 -10.25
C CYS A 118 -11.12 18.66 -11.56
N SER A 119 -10.81 19.96 -11.70
CA SER A 119 -10.97 20.70 -12.97
C SER A 119 -10.16 20.09 -14.11
N CYS A 120 -9.04 19.44 -13.79
CA CYS A 120 -8.21 18.71 -14.74
C CYS A 120 -8.67 17.27 -14.99
N GLY A 121 -9.73 16.78 -14.33
CA GLY A 121 -10.22 15.40 -14.47
C GLY A 121 -10.54 15.00 -15.90
N LYS A 122 -10.32 13.72 -16.23
CA LYS A 122 -10.45 13.19 -17.60
C LYS A 122 -11.00 11.77 -17.64
N LEU A 123 -11.76 11.50 -18.70
CA LEU A 123 -12.07 10.14 -19.15
C LEU A 123 -11.10 9.74 -20.26
N ILE A 124 -10.45 8.60 -20.11
CA ILE A 124 -9.42 8.14 -21.02
C ILE A 124 -9.81 6.74 -21.52
N PRO A 125 -10.08 6.54 -22.81
CA PRO A 125 -10.31 5.21 -23.36
C PRO A 125 -8.97 4.46 -23.39
N LEU A 126 -8.86 3.37 -22.62
CA LEU A 126 -7.63 2.58 -22.54
C LEU A 126 -7.51 1.53 -23.66
N ASN A 127 -8.57 1.35 -24.46
CA ASN A 127 -8.61 0.45 -25.61
C ASN A 127 -9.61 0.95 -26.66
N LYS A 128 -9.61 0.34 -27.85
CA LYS A 128 -10.49 0.78 -28.96
C LYS A 128 -11.97 0.59 -28.64
N LYS A 129 -12.33 -0.51 -27.97
CA LYS A 129 -13.72 -0.78 -27.58
C LYS A 129 -14.31 0.24 -26.60
N ALA A 130 -13.47 0.97 -25.87
CA ALA A 130 -13.90 2.01 -24.95
C ALA A 130 -14.47 3.25 -25.65
N GLU A 131 -14.05 3.53 -26.88
CA GLU A 131 -14.45 4.73 -27.63
C GLU A 131 -15.98 4.86 -27.74
N SER A 132 -16.70 3.74 -27.92
CA SER A 132 -18.16 3.73 -28.02
C SER A 132 -18.90 4.10 -26.73
N PHE A 133 -18.20 4.19 -25.59
CA PHE A 133 -18.77 4.54 -24.28
C PHE A 133 -18.38 5.92 -23.79
N ILE A 134 -17.35 6.55 -24.39
CA ILE A 134 -16.75 7.78 -23.88
C ILE A 134 -17.74 8.94 -23.83
N GLU A 135 -18.52 9.16 -24.90
CA GLU A 135 -19.49 10.27 -24.94
C GLU A 135 -20.55 10.13 -23.84
N LYS A 136 -21.17 8.94 -23.75
CA LYS A 136 -22.17 8.63 -22.73
C LYS A 136 -21.64 8.76 -21.30
N LEU A 137 -20.41 8.29 -21.06
CA LEU A 137 -19.76 8.42 -19.75
C LEU A 137 -19.39 9.87 -19.45
N SER A 138 -18.94 10.63 -20.44
CA SER A 138 -18.62 12.06 -20.31
C SER A 138 -19.83 12.87 -19.87
N GLU A 139 -20.98 12.65 -20.52
CA GLU A 139 -22.25 13.29 -20.14
C GLU A 139 -22.69 12.89 -18.72
N THR A 140 -22.63 11.60 -18.40
CA THR A 140 -23.09 11.07 -17.11
C THR A 140 -22.21 11.55 -15.95
N LEU A 141 -20.89 11.46 -16.12
CA LEU A 141 -19.90 11.80 -15.11
C LEU A 141 -19.66 13.32 -15.05
N ARG A 142 -19.96 14.05 -16.12
CA ARG A 142 -19.58 15.45 -16.35
C ARG A 142 -18.07 15.63 -16.33
N VAL A 143 -17.35 14.69 -16.93
CA VAL A 143 -15.89 14.67 -16.99
C VAL A 143 -15.49 14.59 -18.47
N PRO A 144 -14.72 15.57 -18.98
CA PRO A 144 -14.36 15.61 -20.39
C PRO A 144 -13.45 14.43 -20.78
N ALA A 145 -13.57 14.01 -22.03
CA ALA A 145 -12.72 12.96 -22.59
C ALA A 145 -11.36 13.49 -23.05
N GLU A 146 -10.35 12.62 -23.04
CA GLU A 146 -9.04 12.87 -23.62
C GLU A 146 -8.46 11.59 -24.23
N ASN A 147 -7.61 11.76 -25.25
CA ASN A 147 -6.94 10.65 -25.89
C ASN A 147 -5.97 9.93 -24.92
N PRO A 148 -5.84 8.60 -25.04
CA PRO A 148 -4.87 7.85 -24.25
C PRO A 148 -3.44 8.28 -24.57
N LEU A 149 -2.55 8.13 -23.58
CA LEU A 149 -1.12 8.21 -23.85
C LEU A 149 -0.65 6.93 -24.53
N ILE A 150 0.30 7.08 -25.46
CA ILE A 150 1.07 5.95 -25.97
C ILE A 150 1.94 5.45 -24.81
N PHE A 151 1.74 4.20 -24.41
CA PHE A 151 2.57 3.59 -23.39
C PHE A 151 3.96 3.28 -23.95
N HIS A 152 4.99 3.84 -23.32
CA HIS A 152 6.36 3.42 -23.54
C HIS A 152 6.79 2.50 -22.40
N ASN A 153 7.44 1.38 -22.73
CA ASN A 153 7.99 0.49 -21.72
C ASN A 153 9.06 1.26 -20.93
N PRO A 154 8.89 1.45 -19.61
CA PRO A 154 9.86 2.21 -18.82
C PRO A 154 11.16 1.45 -18.55
N VAL A 155 11.29 0.21 -19.06
CA VAL A 155 12.46 -0.63 -18.90
C VAL A 155 13.26 -0.63 -20.19
N SER A 156 14.53 -0.24 -20.10
CA SER A 156 15.53 -0.41 -21.15
C SER A 156 16.64 -1.36 -20.67
N ILE A 157 17.23 -2.08 -21.62
CA ILE A 157 18.36 -2.98 -21.38
C ILE A 157 19.52 -2.45 -22.22
N GLU A 158 20.61 -2.09 -21.55
CA GLU A 158 21.82 -1.60 -22.19
C GLU A 158 22.95 -2.60 -21.92
N THR A 159 23.68 -3.02 -22.96
CA THR A 159 24.88 -3.84 -22.78
C THR A 159 26.08 -3.03 -23.17
N CYS A 160 27.01 -2.85 -22.24
CA CYS A 160 28.24 -2.13 -22.52
C CYS A 160 29.13 -2.97 -23.43
N GLU A 161 29.36 -2.52 -24.67
CA GLU A 161 30.17 -3.24 -25.67
C GLU A 161 31.61 -3.51 -25.19
N LYS A 162 32.16 -2.65 -24.32
CA LYS A 162 33.55 -2.76 -23.82
C LYS A 162 33.69 -3.74 -22.66
N THR A 163 32.70 -3.83 -21.78
CA THR A 163 32.77 -4.65 -20.55
C THR A 163 31.90 -5.91 -20.61
N GLY A 164 30.98 -6.00 -21.58
CA GLY A 164 29.98 -7.05 -21.68
C GLY A 164 28.92 -7.02 -20.58
N ILE A 165 28.94 -6.00 -19.70
CA ILE A 165 28.00 -5.90 -18.58
C ILE A 165 26.65 -5.40 -19.10
N THR A 166 25.59 -6.17 -18.82
CA THR A 166 24.20 -5.79 -19.06
C THR A 166 23.64 -5.01 -17.88
N ARG A 167 23.08 -3.85 -18.17
CA ARG A 167 22.38 -2.95 -17.26
C ARG A 167 20.88 -2.98 -17.57
N ILE A 168 20.08 -3.08 -16.53
CA ILE A 168 18.64 -2.83 -16.58
C ILE A 168 18.43 -1.42 -16.08
N ILE A 169 17.84 -0.57 -16.90
CA ILE A 169 17.49 0.80 -16.52
C ILE A 169 15.97 0.88 -16.47
N ARG A 170 15.45 1.42 -15.37
CA ARG A 170 14.02 1.60 -15.18
C ARG A 170 13.68 3.04 -14.84
N GLU A 171 12.94 3.67 -15.74
CA GLU A 171 12.49 5.04 -15.57
C GLU A 171 11.25 5.11 -14.66
N ILE A 172 11.22 6.14 -13.81
CA ILE A 172 10.05 6.50 -13.02
C ILE A 172 9.58 7.88 -13.47
N SER A 173 8.36 7.92 -13.97
CA SER A 173 7.69 9.16 -14.35
C SER A 173 6.79 9.67 -13.24
N GLY A 174 6.59 10.99 -13.17
CA GLY A 174 5.64 11.57 -12.22
C GLY A 174 6.15 11.64 -10.79
N VAL A 175 7.47 11.59 -10.62
CA VAL A 175 8.13 11.77 -9.32
C VAL A 175 8.21 13.26 -9.01
N LEU A 176 7.93 13.64 -7.78
CA LEU A 176 8.16 14.99 -7.28
C LEU A 176 9.50 15.03 -6.54
N GLN A 177 10.17 16.18 -6.60
CA GLN A 177 11.42 16.36 -5.87
C GLN A 177 11.18 16.19 -4.36
N GLY A 178 12.08 15.47 -3.70
CA GLY A 178 12.00 15.13 -2.29
C GLY A 178 11.17 13.88 -1.98
N GLU A 179 10.59 13.21 -2.97
CA GLU A 179 9.83 11.97 -2.72
C GLU A 179 10.72 10.77 -2.44
N ASN A 180 10.30 9.91 -1.50
CA ASN A 180 10.91 8.60 -1.32
C ASN A 180 10.71 7.74 -2.57
N ILE A 181 11.69 6.91 -2.90
CA ILE A 181 11.68 5.97 -4.03
C ILE A 181 11.61 4.56 -3.46
N PHE A 182 10.55 3.84 -3.80
CA PHE A 182 10.31 2.48 -3.30
C PHE A 182 10.56 1.44 -4.37
N VAL A 183 11.19 0.34 -3.99
CA VAL A 183 11.28 -0.90 -4.78
C VAL A 183 10.79 -2.05 -3.92
N ASN A 184 9.76 -2.76 -4.39
CA ASN A 184 9.12 -3.88 -3.67
C ASN A 184 8.76 -3.56 -2.21
N GLY A 185 8.30 -2.33 -1.95
CA GLY A 185 7.88 -1.89 -0.61
C GLY A 185 8.99 -1.24 0.22
N ILE A 186 10.25 -1.33 -0.19
CA ILE A 186 11.40 -0.81 0.56
C ILE A 186 11.84 0.54 -0.02
N VAL A 187 12.07 1.54 0.83
CA VAL A 187 12.64 2.83 0.44
C VAL A 187 14.13 2.66 0.14
N ILE A 188 14.51 2.85 -1.12
CA ILE A 188 15.90 2.68 -1.58
C ILE A 188 16.63 4.01 -1.78
N GLY A 189 15.93 5.13 -1.59
CA GLY A 189 16.47 6.44 -1.89
C GLY A 189 15.42 7.52 -1.97
N LYS A 190 15.87 8.73 -2.32
CA LYS A 190 15.05 9.94 -2.42
C LYS A 190 15.23 10.61 -3.76
N ALA A 191 14.16 11.17 -4.30
CA ALA A 191 14.17 11.87 -5.56
C ALA A 191 14.78 13.26 -5.41
N SER A 192 15.81 13.56 -6.20
CA SER A 192 16.42 14.89 -6.28
C SER A 192 15.90 15.67 -7.51
N SER A 193 15.14 15.01 -8.38
CA SER A 193 14.53 15.56 -9.59
C SER A 193 13.22 14.82 -9.97
N SER A 194 12.52 15.32 -10.99
CA SER A 194 11.27 14.70 -11.48
C SER A 194 11.45 13.55 -12.48
N LYS A 195 12.69 13.33 -12.94
CA LYS A 195 13.05 12.25 -13.87
C LYS A 195 14.03 11.31 -13.19
N ILE A 196 13.53 10.16 -12.75
CA ILE A 196 14.34 9.16 -12.05
C ILE A 196 14.64 7.99 -12.97
N ARG A 197 15.89 7.51 -12.95
CA ARG A 197 16.29 6.24 -13.57
C ARG A 197 16.98 5.37 -12.54
N ILE A 198 16.40 4.23 -12.21
CA ILE A 198 17.05 3.22 -11.37
C ILE A 198 17.85 2.31 -12.29
N ILE A 199 19.12 2.10 -11.97
CA ILE A 199 20.05 1.28 -12.74
C ILE A 199 20.41 0.06 -11.92
N SER A 200 20.28 -1.13 -12.52
CA SER A 200 20.70 -2.38 -11.93
C SER A 200 21.69 -3.13 -12.83
N GLU A 201 22.70 -3.73 -12.19
CA GLU A 201 23.64 -4.66 -12.80
C GLU A 201 23.55 -6.01 -12.07
N LYS A 202 23.34 -7.10 -12.82
CA LYS A 202 23.23 -8.48 -12.27
C LYS A 202 22.22 -8.60 -11.12
N GLY A 203 21.14 -7.82 -11.15
CA GLY A 203 20.10 -7.81 -10.13
C GLY A 203 20.41 -6.95 -8.89
N PHE A 204 21.52 -6.22 -8.86
CA PHE A 204 21.83 -5.27 -7.79
C PHE A 204 21.65 -3.85 -8.28
N ILE A 205 21.04 -2.99 -7.46
CA ILE A 205 20.89 -1.57 -7.80
C ILE A 205 22.25 -0.90 -7.61
N THR A 206 22.75 -0.27 -8.68
CA THR A 206 24.08 0.38 -8.69
C THR A 206 24.00 1.89 -8.73
N ALA A 207 22.87 2.47 -9.19
CA ALA A 207 22.66 3.90 -9.22
C ALA A 207 21.17 4.27 -9.25
N ILE A 208 20.86 5.45 -8.73
CA ILE A 208 19.59 6.14 -8.92
C ILE A 208 19.93 7.50 -9.53
N GLU A 209 19.77 7.62 -10.85
CA GLU A 209 19.98 8.91 -11.51
C GLU A 209 18.78 9.83 -11.28
N GLY A 210 19.06 11.10 -11.01
CA GLY A 210 18.05 12.06 -10.61
C GLY A 210 17.58 11.91 -9.17
N GLY A 211 18.21 11.04 -8.38
CA GLY A 211 17.96 10.83 -6.95
C GLY A 211 19.22 10.45 -6.17
N GLU A 212 19.03 10.17 -4.89
CA GLU A 212 20.07 9.78 -3.94
C GLU A 212 19.75 8.40 -3.39
N ILE A 213 20.77 7.54 -3.27
CA ILE A 213 20.64 6.21 -2.70
C ILE A 213 20.56 6.30 -1.17
N LYS A 214 19.64 5.53 -0.57
CA LYS A 214 19.64 5.18 0.85
C LYS A 214 20.31 3.81 0.98
N GLU A 215 21.57 3.77 1.39
CA GLU A 215 22.38 2.53 1.47
C GLU A 215 21.68 1.45 2.31
N HIS A 216 21.19 1.83 3.48
CA HIS A 216 20.45 0.91 4.36
C HIS A 216 19.17 0.35 3.71
N GLY A 217 18.53 1.12 2.84
CA GLY A 217 17.41 0.65 2.02
C GLY A 217 17.81 -0.40 0.99
N LEU A 218 19.01 -0.29 0.41
CA LEU A 218 19.57 -1.31 -0.49
C LEU A 218 19.98 -2.58 0.26
N GLU A 219 20.52 -2.44 1.48
CA GLU A 219 20.80 -3.58 2.35
C GLU A 219 19.51 -4.36 2.63
N LYS A 220 18.45 -3.67 3.05
CA LYS A 220 17.10 -4.25 3.25
C LYS A 220 16.59 -4.94 1.97
N LEU A 221 16.64 -4.25 0.82
CA LEU A 221 16.18 -4.78 -0.47
C LEU A 221 16.92 -6.06 -0.89
N HIS A 222 18.23 -6.11 -0.62
CA HIS A 222 19.10 -7.24 -0.98
C HIS A 222 19.29 -8.25 0.16
N ASN A 223 18.42 -8.25 1.17
CA ASN A 223 18.43 -9.22 2.28
C ASN A 223 19.78 -9.22 3.04
N TYR A 224 20.30 -8.02 3.27
CA TYR A 224 21.54 -7.74 3.99
C TYR A 224 22.71 -8.57 3.48
N GLU A 225 23.28 -9.43 4.33
CA GLU A 225 24.45 -10.26 4.02
C GLU A 225 24.18 -11.33 2.96
N LYS A 226 22.92 -11.75 2.78
CA LYS A 226 22.58 -12.78 1.77
C LYS A 226 22.73 -12.27 0.34
N ARG A 227 22.60 -10.96 0.13
CA ARG A 227 22.81 -10.28 -1.16
C ARG A 227 21.94 -10.91 -2.26
N ASP A 228 20.64 -11.00 -2.02
CA ASP A 228 19.68 -11.56 -2.97
C ASP A 228 19.48 -10.60 -4.17
N PRO A 229 19.52 -11.08 -5.42
CA PRO A 229 19.30 -10.25 -6.59
C PRO A 229 17.80 -9.90 -6.75
N VAL A 230 17.53 -8.70 -7.27
CA VAL A 230 16.17 -8.21 -7.55
C VAL A 230 15.97 -8.07 -9.06
N ASP A 231 14.84 -8.61 -9.55
CA ASP A 231 14.38 -8.31 -10.90
C ASP A 231 13.82 -6.89 -10.97
N LEU A 232 14.68 -5.94 -11.33
CA LEU A 232 14.30 -4.54 -11.48
C LEU A 232 13.24 -4.33 -12.57
N ALA A 233 13.15 -5.17 -13.59
CA ALA A 233 12.15 -5.02 -14.66
C ALA A 233 10.74 -5.35 -14.14
N GLY A 234 10.62 -6.44 -13.39
CA GLY A 234 9.38 -6.91 -12.78
C GLY A 234 8.98 -6.22 -11.48
N ALA A 235 9.91 -5.54 -10.80
CA ALA A 235 9.69 -4.99 -9.46
C ALA A 235 8.49 -4.04 -9.34
N TRP A 236 7.94 -3.92 -8.14
CA TRP A 236 6.99 -2.86 -7.81
C TRP A 236 7.75 -1.57 -7.52
N ILE A 237 7.50 -0.52 -8.30
CA ILE A 237 8.14 0.79 -8.08
C ILE A 237 7.08 1.86 -7.84
N LYS A 238 7.28 2.65 -6.78
CA LYS A 238 6.43 3.77 -6.34
C LYS A 238 7.33 4.94 -5.94
N SER A 239 6.77 6.14 -5.96
CA SER A 239 7.39 7.30 -5.33
C SER A 239 6.40 8.05 -4.45
N GLY A 240 6.91 8.80 -3.47
CA GLY A 240 6.15 9.66 -2.57
C GLY A 240 5.41 8.88 -1.49
N ASP A 241 4.53 9.57 -0.76
CA ASP A 241 3.88 8.98 0.40
C ASP A 241 2.91 7.87 0.03
N ILE A 242 2.79 6.92 0.95
CA ILE A 242 1.95 5.73 0.82
C ILE A 242 0.45 6.12 0.84
N ARG A 243 0.11 7.20 1.55
CA ARG A 243 -1.20 7.87 1.55
C ARG A 243 -0.99 9.36 1.86
N ARG A 244 -1.28 10.23 0.90
CA ARG A 244 -1.04 11.69 1.00
C ARG A 244 -2.15 12.48 1.71
N SER A 245 -3.34 11.89 1.81
CA SER A 245 -4.53 12.54 2.33
C SER A 245 -4.93 11.94 3.66
N SER A 246 -5.18 12.81 4.65
CA SER A 246 -5.95 12.43 5.83
C SER A 246 -7.45 12.44 5.48
N PRO A 247 -8.24 11.47 5.95
CA PRO A 247 -9.68 11.48 5.74
C PRO A 247 -10.28 12.75 6.35
N SER A 248 -11.17 13.42 5.61
CA SER A 248 -11.79 14.68 6.05
C SER A 248 -12.59 14.53 7.34
N ARG A 249 -13.07 13.31 7.63
CA ARG A 249 -13.51 12.82 8.94
C ARG A 249 -13.36 11.30 8.93
N PRO A 250 -12.51 10.67 9.74
CA PRO A 250 -12.68 9.25 9.98
C PRO A 250 -14.02 9.12 10.71
N ASP A 251 -15.02 8.48 10.09
CA ASP A 251 -16.12 7.91 10.85
C ASP A 251 -15.47 6.76 11.64
N VAL A 252 -14.83 7.13 12.76
CA VAL A 252 -14.31 6.16 13.71
C VAL A 252 -15.54 5.43 14.20
N ARG A 253 -15.77 4.25 13.65
CA ARG A 253 -16.62 3.28 14.31
C ARG A 253 -15.98 3.03 15.67
N GLU A 254 -16.59 3.63 16.70
CA GLU A 254 -16.60 3.07 18.05
C GLU A 254 -17.33 1.71 18.01
N GLN A 255 -16.88 0.77 17.19
CA GLN A 255 -17.47 -0.55 17.09
C GLN A 255 -16.35 -1.57 16.98
N ASN A 256 -15.84 -1.91 18.14
CA ASN A 256 -15.83 -3.27 18.67
C ASN A 256 -14.85 -3.26 19.83
N SER A 257 -15.25 -2.67 20.95
CA SER A 257 -14.63 -2.86 22.25
C SER A 257 -14.88 -4.30 22.70
N SER A 258 -14.18 -5.25 22.09
CA SER A 258 -14.06 -6.59 22.66
C SER A 258 -13.43 -6.49 24.05
N ALA A 259 -13.82 -7.38 24.96
CA ALA A 259 -13.36 -7.36 26.35
C ALA A 259 -11.83 -7.22 26.47
N VAL A 260 -11.07 -7.89 25.58
CA VAL A 260 -9.60 -7.83 25.43
C VAL A 260 -9.06 -6.40 25.27
N LYS A 261 -9.78 -5.53 24.53
CA LYS A 261 -9.37 -4.13 24.27
C LYS A 261 -9.44 -3.24 25.51
N SER A 262 -10.27 -3.58 26.51
CA SER A 262 -10.32 -2.83 27.76
C SER A 262 -9.09 -3.06 28.65
N TYR A 263 -8.46 -4.24 28.56
CA TYR A 263 -7.38 -4.64 29.48
C TYR A 263 -6.05 -3.94 29.19
N PHE A 264 -5.71 -3.70 27.93
CA PHE A 264 -4.51 -2.94 27.59
C PHE A 264 -4.65 -1.44 27.91
N ILE A 265 -5.89 -0.93 28.04
CA ILE A 265 -6.20 0.47 28.38
C ILE A 265 -6.22 0.67 29.91
N SER A 266 -6.79 -0.28 30.66
CA SER A 266 -6.82 -0.23 32.13
C SER A 266 -5.69 -1.06 32.72
N GLY A 267 -4.54 -0.44 33.01
CA GLY A 267 -3.36 -1.05 33.61
C GLY A 267 -3.51 -1.61 35.04
N ASP A 268 -4.73 -1.88 35.51
CA ASP A 268 -5.08 -2.02 36.93
C ASP A 268 -5.75 -3.35 37.31
N ARG A 269 -5.49 -4.44 36.58
CA ARG A 269 -5.89 -5.79 37.02
C ARG A 269 -4.73 -6.77 37.02
N ALA A 270 -3.80 -6.54 37.95
CA ALA A 270 -2.78 -7.52 38.34
C ALA A 270 -3.43 -8.90 38.59
N GLY A 271 -3.05 -9.90 37.78
CA GLY A 271 -3.53 -11.29 37.88
C GLY A 271 -4.55 -11.75 36.83
N SER A 272 -4.91 -10.93 35.83
CA SER A 272 -5.75 -11.38 34.71
C SER A 272 -4.90 -12.05 33.62
N ILE A 273 -5.09 -13.36 33.41
CA ILE A 273 -4.48 -14.11 32.29
C ILE A 273 -5.30 -13.82 31.03
N ILE A 274 -4.65 -13.30 29.99
CA ILE A 274 -5.31 -12.93 28.73
C ILE A 274 -4.70 -13.77 27.60
N PRO A 275 -5.40 -14.80 27.11
CA PRO A 275 -4.89 -15.56 25.99
C PRO A 275 -5.12 -14.80 24.68
N GLY A 276 -4.25 -15.04 23.69
CA GLY A 276 -4.42 -14.49 22.36
C GLY A 276 -3.28 -14.84 21.41
N LYS A 277 -3.55 -14.69 20.13
CA LYS A 277 -2.61 -14.79 19.03
C LYS A 277 -1.80 -13.50 18.92
N VAL A 278 -0.49 -13.67 18.96
CA VAL A 278 0.50 -12.64 18.60
C VAL A 278 0.93 -12.85 17.16
N VAL A 279 1.05 -11.78 16.39
CA VAL A 279 1.63 -11.78 15.04
C VAL A 279 2.85 -10.85 15.00
N LEU A 280 3.89 -11.25 14.30
CA LEU A 280 5.04 -10.40 13.97
C LEU A 280 4.89 -9.86 12.54
N ILE A 281 4.97 -8.54 12.40
CA ILE A 281 5.06 -7.85 11.11
C ILE A 281 6.43 -7.19 11.04
N ASP A 282 7.23 -7.64 10.11
CA ASP A 282 8.64 -7.27 9.96
C ASP A 282 8.86 -6.92 8.48
N HIS A 283 9.08 -5.64 8.18
CA HIS A 283 9.22 -5.08 6.82
C HIS A 283 8.09 -5.37 5.81
N GLU A 284 6.95 -5.93 6.26
CA GLU A 284 5.80 -6.31 5.42
C GLU A 284 4.53 -5.52 5.75
N ALA A 285 4.65 -4.23 6.10
CA ALA A 285 3.51 -3.41 6.55
C ALA A 285 2.38 -3.29 5.53
N GLU A 286 2.68 -3.42 4.24
CA GLU A 286 1.70 -3.46 3.16
C GLU A 286 0.79 -4.71 3.17
N LYS A 287 1.09 -5.71 4.00
CA LYS A 287 0.28 -6.92 4.21
C LYS A 287 -0.37 -6.95 5.60
N SER A 288 -0.42 -5.82 6.29
CA SER A 288 -0.91 -5.77 7.67
C SER A 288 -2.32 -6.32 7.83
N TYR A 289 -3.22 -6.11 6.86
CA TYR A 289 -4.58 -6.65 6.92
C TYR A 289 -4.61 -8.19 6.86
N GLU A 290 -3.76 -8.78 6.01
CA GLU A 290 -3.70 -10.23 5.82
C GLU A 290 -2.97 -10.91 6.98
N LEU A 291 -1.84 -10.34 7.41
CA LEU A 291 -1.00 -10.90 8.47
C LEU A 291 -1.67 -10.85 9.84
N SER A 292 -2.38 -9.75 10.15
CA SER A 292 -3.03 -9.55 11.45
C SER A 292 -4.36 -10.28 11.62
N ALA A 293 -4.76 -11.13 10.66
CA ALA A 293 -6.01 -11.87 10.73
C ALA A 293 -6.09 -12.70 12.02
N GLY A 294 -7.07 -12.36 12.86
CA GLY A 294 -7.31 -13.00 14.16
C GLY A 294 -6.23 -12.74 15.20
N ALA A 295 -5.43 -11.68 15.08
CA ALA A 295 -4.44 -11.30 16.08
C ALA A 295 -5.08 -10.44 17.18
N GLU A 296 -4.66 -10.69 18.42
CA GLU A 296 -5.03 -9.89 19.60
C GLU A 296 -3.93 -8.90 19.98
N LEU A 297 -2.70 -9.13 19.51
CA LEU A 297 -1.53 -8.26 19.68
C LEU A 297 -0.61 -8.42 18.46
N VAL A 298 0.01 -7.33 18.01
CA VAL A 298 0.99 -7.38 16.93
C VAL A 298 2.33 -6.81 17.40
N VAL A 299 3.43 -7.50 17.11
CA VAL A 299 4.77 -6.94 17.23
C VAL A 299 5.16 -6.40 15.86
N THR A 300 5.56 -5.14 15.78
CA THR A 300 6.05 -4.51 14.55
C THR A 300 7.54 -4.22 14.67
N VAL A 301 8.31 -4.44 13.60
CA VAL A 301 9.77 -4.20 13.57
C VAL A 301 10.09 -3.23 12.46
N GLY A 302 10.81 -2.16 12.82
CA GLY A 302 11.15 -1.03 11.96
C GLY A 302 10.24 0.17 12.16
N ASP A 303 10.79 1.37 12.01
CA ASP A 303 10.11 2.65 12.16
C ASP A 303 8.93 2.77 11.18
N ASP A 304 9.17 2.58 9.88
CA ASP A 304 8.14 2.69 8.84
C ASP A 304 7.10 1.57 8.96
N THR A 305 7.55 0.36 9.28
CA THR A 305 6.64 -0.77 9.51
C THR A 305 5.71 -0.48 10.67
N THR A 306 6.25 0.02 11.78
CA THR A 306 5.49 0.38 12.98
C THR A 306 4.50 1.50 12.68
N ALA A 307 4.90 2.52 11.92
CA ALA A 307 4.04 3.62 11.55
C ALA A 307 2.87 3.18 10.65
N ILE A 308 3.15 2.44 9.56
CA ILE A 308 2.14 1.99 8.59
C ILE A 308 1.23 0.92 9.22
N ALA A 309 1.82 -0.12 9.81
CA ALA A 309 1.06 -1.21 10.40
C ALA A 309 0.26 -0.72 11.61
N GLY A 310 0.84 0.15 12.45
CA GLY A 310 0.13 0.79 13.55
C GLY A 310 -1.11 1.54 13.09
N ASP A 311 -1.00 2.34 12.02
CA ASP A 311 -2.15 3.06 11.46
C ASP A 311 -3.24 2.12 10.91
N VAL A 312 -2.84 1.03 10.25
CA VAL A 312 -3.80 -0.01 9.81
C VAL A 312 -4.48 -0.68 11.01
N LEU A 313 -3.69 -1.10 12.00
CA LEU A 313 -4.14 -1.85 13.18
C LEU A 313 -4.99 -0.99 14.11
N TYR A 314 -4.82 0.33 14.10
CA TYR A 314 -5.70 1.29 14.76
C TYR A 314 -7.17 1.09 14.37
N ARG A 315 -7.45 0.88 13.07
CA ARG A 315 -8.82 0.64 12.57
C ARG A 315 -9.35 -0.75 12.90
N LEU A 316 -8.46 -1.72 13.08
CA LEU A 316 -8.82 -3.07 13.55
C LEU A 316 -8.97 -3.11 15.08
N GLY A 317 -8.51 -2.06 15.77
CA GLY A 317 -8.43 -1.96 17.21
C GLY A 317 -7.51 -3.01 17.82
N ILE A 318 -6.40 -3.30 17.15
CA ILE A 318 -5.40 -4.26 17.60
C ILE A 318 -4.21 -3.46 18.15
N PRO A 319 -3.83 -3.63 19.43
CA PRO A 319 -2.67 -2.96 19.99
C PRO A 319 -1.38 -3.51 19.40
N ILE A 320 -0.33 -2.69 19.41
CA ILE A 320 1.01 -3.07 18.94
C ILE A 320 2.08 -2.99 20.03
N ILE A 321 3.12 -3.80 19.86
CA ILE A 321 4.46 -3.56 20.44
C ILE A 321 5.37 -3.18 19.27
N GLY A 322 5.62 -1.89 19.09
CA GLY A 322 6.53 -1.39 18.06
C GLY A 322 7.98 -1.46 18.53
N ILE A 323 8.85 -2.00 17.69
CA ILE A 323 10.29 -2.03 17.87
C ILE A 323 10.89 -1.14 16.79
N THR A 324 11.48 -0.02 17.19
CA THR A 324 11.97 1.06 16.31
C THR A 324 13.35 1.52 16.76
N ASP A 325 14.17 2.03 15.87
CA ASP A 325 15.52 2.54 16.19
C ASP A 325 15.71 4.04 15.86
N GLY A 326 14.68 4.68 15.28
CA GLY A 326 14.67 6.08 14.91
C GLY A 326 15.04 6.36 13.45
N ASP A 327 15.17 5.33 12.59
CA ASP A 327 15.53 5.43 11.16
C ASP A 327 14.37 5.77 10.19
N CYS A 328 13.31 6.41 10.70
CA CYS A 328 12.06 6.66 9.98
C CYS A 328 12.21 7.40 8.62
N ASP A 329 11.63 6.83 7.56
CA ASP A 329 11.57 7.44 6.22
C ASP A 329 10.41 8.43 6.04
N ASN A 330 9.56 8.62 7.06
CA ASN A 330 8.39 9.51 7.06
C ASN A 330 7.41 9.23 5.92
N VAL A 331 7.13 7.94 5.66
CA VAL A 331 6.32 7.45 4.52
C VAL A 331 4.81 7.62 4.67
N THR A 332 4.34 8.05 5.84
CA THR A 332 2.92 8.21 6.18
C THR A 332 2.68 9.55 6.87
N CYS A 333 1.58 10.23 6.50
CA CYS A 333 1.15 11.45 7.17
C CYS A 333 0.36 11.09 8.44
N GLU A 334 0.84 11.49 9.61
CA GLU A 334 0.13 11.41 10.90
C GLU A 334 -0.40 10.00 11.26
N PRO A 335 0.48 8.99 11.40
CA PRO A 335 0.06 7.63 11.75
C PRO A 335 -0.65 7.61 13.11
N LYS A 336 -1.75 6.86 13.19
CA LYS A 336 -2.47 6.63 14.45
C LYS A 336 -2.05 5.32 15.10
N THR A 337 -1.99 5.29 16.41
CA THR A 337 -1.68 4.09 17.19
C THR A 337 -2.86 3.77 18.11
N PHE A 338 -3.26 2.50 18.17
CA PHE A 338 -4.36 2.07 19.03
C PHE A 338 -4.00 2.18 20.52
N SER A 339 -4.94 2.59 21.36
CA SER A 339 -4.71 2.64 22.81
C SER A 339 -4.39 1.25 23.39
N GLY A 340 -3.46 1.21 24.33
CA GLY A 340 -2.89 -0.01 24.87
C GLY A 340 -1.62 -0.49 24.15
N SER A 341 -1.24 0.17 23.05
CA SER A 341 0.02 -0.09 22.36
C SER A 341 1.21 0.50 23.11
N ILE A 342 2.38 -0.10 22.87
CA ILE A 342 3.67 0.42 23.30
C ILE A 342 4.62 0.51 22.10
N ILE A 343 5.44 1.55 22.04
CA ILE A 343 6.53 1.66 21.06
C ILE A 343 7.83 1.80 21.83
N LEU A 344 8.76 0.88 21.57
CA LEU A 344 10.09 0.82 22.12
C LEU A 344 11.05 1.43 21.11
N ARG A 345 11.56 2.61 21.43
CA ARG A 345 12.66 3.23 20.68
C ARG A 345 13.97 2.72 21.24
N LEU A 346 14.72 2.03 20.40
CA LEU A 346 16.01 1.45 20.70
C LEU A 346 17.14 2.35 20.22
N GLU A 347 18.37 2.03 20.63
CA GLU A 347 19.58 2.57 20.04
C GLU A 347 19.64 2.24 18.52
N PRO A 348 20.19 3.13 17.68
CA PRO A 348 20.25 2.94 16.23
C PRO A 348 20.79 1.57 15.79
N GLY A 349 20.10 0.93 14.85
CA GLY A 349 20.41 -0.39 14.28
C GLY A 349 19.98 -1.60 15.11
N ASN A 350 19.29 -1.42 16.24
CA ASN A 350 18.91 -2.53 17.12
C ASN A 350 17.50 -3.09 16.88
N ASP A 351 16.66 -2.42 16.10
CA ASP A 351 15.30 -2.88 15.80
C ASP A 351 15.29 -4.24 15.08
N ASP A 352 16.09 -4.40 14.04
CA ASP A 352 16.24 -5.65 13.29
C ASP A 352 16.81 -6.77 14.18
N ILE A 353 17.76 -6.43 15.07
CA ILE A 353 18.41 -7.38 16.00
C ILE A 353 17.38 -7.89 17.01
N VAL A 354 16.66 -6.97 17.67
CA VAL A 354 15.63 -7.31 18.66
C VAL A 354 14.46 -8.03 17.99
N GLY A 355 14.03 -7.58 16.81
CA GLY A 355 12.99 -8.22 16.01
C GLY A 355 13.33 -9.68 15.68
N MET A 356 14.56 -9.95 15.23
CA MET A 356 15.04 -11.30 14.96
C MET A 356 15.06 -12.17 16.22
N ARG A 357 15.48 -11.61 17.35
CA ARG A 357 15.48 -12.32 18.63
C ARG A 357 14.06 -12.62 19.13
N ILE A 358 13.12 -11.69 19.04
CA ILE A 358 11.70 -11.94 19.35
C ILE A 358 11.17 -13.10 18.50
N LYS A 359 11.44 -13.08 17.19
CA LYS A 359 11.04 -14.15 16.28
C LYS A 359 11.61 -15.50 16.70
N LYS A 360 12.91 -15.55 17.00
CA LYS A 360 13.63 -16.79 17.31
C LYS A 360 13.31 -17.33 18.71
N GLU A 361 13.39 -16.48 19.72
CA GLU A 361 13.32 -16.84 21.14
C GLU A 361 11.87 -16.95 21.61
N LEU A 362 11.00 -15.99 21.28
CA LEU A 362 9.63 -15.92 21.80
C LEU A 362 8.62 -16.58 20.86
N LEU A 363 8.77 -16.40 19.54
CA LEU A 363 7.88 -16.99 18.53
C LEU A 363 8.40 -18.30 17.91
N LYS A 364 9.52 -18.84 18.41
CA LYS A 364 10.11 -20.13 17.98
C LYS A 364 10.35 -20.22 16.46
N GLY A 365 10.77 -19.11 15.86
CA GLY A 365 11.03 -18.97 14.43
C GLY A 365 9.80 -18.74 13.56
N GLN A 366 8.59 -18.68 14.14
CA GLN A 366 7.33 -18.44 13.42
C GLN A 366 7.00 -16.94 13.36
N ASN A 367 6.11 -16.55 12.44
CA ASN A 367 5.58 -15.18 12.37
C ASN A 367 4.32 -14.98 13.23
N SER A 368 3.82 -16.04 13.88
CA SER A 368 2.69 -15.93 14.81
C SER A 368 2.66 -17.09 15.79
N ALA A 369 2.18 -16.84 17.00
CA ALA A 369 1.95 -17.88 18.01
C ALA A 369 0.77 -17.50 18.91
N VAL A 370 0.12 -18.48 19.52
CA VAL A 370 -0.92 -18.28 20.53
C VAL A 370 -0.27 -18.37 21.91
N PHE A 371 -0.55 -17.38 22.75
CA PHE A 371 -0.07 -17.30 24.12
C PHE A 371 -1.24 -17.40 25.09
N GLU A 372 -1.00 -18.01 26.25
CA GLU A 372 -1.98 -18.05 27.34
C GLU A 372 -2.07 -16.72 28.07
N ASP A 373 -0.96 -15.97 28.13
CA ASP A 373 -0.87 -14.68 28.78
C ASP A 373 -0.10 -13.65 27.92
N LEU A 374 -0.85 -12.76 27.26
CA LEU A 374 -0.31 -11.67 26.48
C LEU A 374 0.43 -10.62 27.32
N LEU A 375 0.10 -10.48 28.61
CA LEU A 375 0.81 -9.55 29.49
C LEU A 375 2.19 -10.11 29.82
N ALA A 376 2.29 -11.40 30.11
CA ALA A 376 3.59 -12.06 30.29
C ALA A 376 4.45 -11.97 29.02
N PHE A 377 3.87 -12.19 27.84
CA PHE A 377 4.57 -12.01 26.56
C PHE A 377 5.11 -10.58 26.39
N LYS A 378 4.30 -9.56 26.70
CA LYS A 378 4.73 -8.15 26.64
C LYS A 378 5.94 -7.89 27.56
N GLU A 379 5.92 -8.43 28.78
CA GLU A 379 7.05 -8.30 29.71
C GLU A 379 8.31 -9.03 29.21
N GLU A 380 8.16 -10.19 28.55
CA GLU A 380 9.28 -10.89 27.91
C GLU A 380 9.89 -10.07 26.77
N VAL A 381 9.07 -9.44 25.93
CA VAL A 381 9.56 -8.53 24.88
C VAL A 381 10.31 -7.35 25.48
N LEU A 382 9.77 -6.72 26.53
CA LEU A 382 10.42 -5.61 27.23
C LEU A 382 11.79 -6.01 27.78
N LYS A 383 11.88 -7.15 28.47
CA LYS A 383 13.16 -7.67 29.00
C LYS A 383 14.16 -7.98 27.89
N LEU A 384 13.69 -8.51 26.77
CA LEU A 384 14.55 -8.84 25.64
C LEU A 384 15.17 -7.58 25.02
N ALA A 385 14.38 -6.50 24.93
CA ALA A 385 14.77 -5.22 24.37
C ALA A 385 15.49 -4.29 25.36
N GLU A 386 15.28 -4.45 26.67
CA GLU A 386 15.78 -3.60 27.77
C GLU A 386 17.22 -3.10 27.60
N PRO A 387 18.21 -3.94 27.19
CA PRO A 387 19.60 -3.49 27.05
C PRO A 387 19.81 -2.37 26.02
N SER A 388 18.86 -2.19 25.10
CA SER A 388 18.98 -1.28 23.96
C SER A 388 17.91 -0.18 23.96
N ILE A 389 17.01 -0.10 24.96
CA ILE A 389 15.91 0.87 24.97
C ILE A 389 16.43 2.28 25.30
N GLU A 390 16.19 3.24 24.40
CA GLU A 390 16.35 4.68 24.66
C GLU A 390 15.08 5.31 25.25
N ALA A 391 13.90 4.93 24.74
CA ALA A 391 12.63 5.49 25.16
C ALA A 391 11.45 4.51 24.99
N VAL A 392 10.42 4.67 25.82
CA VAL A 392 9.17 3.90 25.75
C VAL A 392 7.98 4.85 25.63
N PHE A 393 7.22 4.71 24.55
CA PHE A 393 6.00 5.47 24.30
C PHE A 393 4.79 4.58 24.55
N LYS A 394 3.83 5.05 25.35
CA LYS A 394 2.58 4.35 25.66
C LYS A 394 1.40 5.15 25.12
N TYR A 395 0.43 4.47 24.52
CA TYR A 395 -0.72 5.07 23.82
C TYR A 395 -2.06 4.65 24.43
#